data_AF-A0A7H9BG09-F1
#
_entry.id   AF-A0A7H9BG09-F1
#
_cell.length_a   1.000
_cell.length_b   1.000
_cell.length_c   1.000
_cell.angle_alpha   90.00
_cell.angle_beta   90.00
_cell.angle_gamma   90.00
#
_symmetry.space_group_name_H-M   'P 1'
#
loop_
_entity.id
_entity.type
_entity.pdbx_description
1 polymer ?
#
loop_
_entity_poly.entity_id
_entity_poly.type
_entity_poly.pdbx_seq_one_letter_code
_entity_poly.pdbx_strand_id
1 'polypeptide(L)'
;MEKKQLILASAMAAVLAVAAQPASASDAAGKEKCYGIAKAAGNDCAGNGHACAGQAAKDMDGKEWKYVAKGTCVEMKGSLKAM
;
A
#
# COMPACT_ATOMS: atom_id res chain seq x y z
N MET A 1 48.58 -18.56 -23.23
CA MET A 1 47.23 -19.16 -23.29
C MET A 1 46.27 -18.05 -23.65
N GLU A 2 46.08 -17.75 -24.94
CA GLU A 2 45.19 -18.43 -25.91
C GLU A 2 43.71 -18.21 -25.56
N LYS A 3 43.14 -17.27 -26.33
CA LYS A 3 41.76 -16.79 -26.31
C LYS A 3 40.87 -17.85 -26.94
N LYS A 4 39.92 -18.37 -26.17
CA LYS A 4 38.74 -19.18 -26.53
C LYS A 4 38.48 -19.94 -25.23
N GLN A 5 37.56 -19.49 -24.41
CA GLN A 5 36.18 -19.90 -24.56
C GLN A 5 35.35 -19.08 -23.57
N LEU A 6 34.07 -18.96 -23.89
CA LEU A 6 32.99 -18.54 -22.99
C LEU A 6 32.90 -17.01 -22.84
N ILE A 7 32.76 -16.28 -23.95
CA ILE A 7 31.41 -15.78 -24.32
C ILE A 7 30.31 -16.65 -23.74
N LEU A 8 29.86 -16.33 -22.52
CA LEU A 8 28.53 -16.69 -22.02
C LEU A 8 28.01 -15.49 -21.24
N ALA A 9 27.46 -14.57 -22.04
CA ALA A 9 26.40 -13.64 -21.73
C ALA A 9 25.73 -13.84 -20.36
N SER A 10 25.97 -12.90 -19.45
CA SER A 10 25.09 -12.69 -18.29
C SER A 10 25.08 -11.22 -17.89
N ALA A 11 24.89 -10.33 -18.86
CA ALA A 11 24.35 -9.01 -18.57
C ALA A 11 22.83 -9.17 -18.34
N MET A 12 22.44 -9.68 -17.17
CA MET A 12 21.06 -9.61 -16.70
C MET A 12 20.78 -8.18 -16.25
N ALA A 13 20.72 -7.25 -17.21
CA ALA A 13 20.15 -5.93 -17.03
C ALA A 13 18.63 -6.02 -17.15
N ALA A 14 17.99 -6.68 -16.19
CA ALA A 14 16.55 -6.56 -15.99
C ALA A 14 16.34 -5.50 -14.91
N VAL A 15 16.33 -4.23 -15.33
CA VAL A 15 15.87 -3.12 -14.49
C VAL A 15 14.39 -3.35 -14.23
N LEU A 16 14.06 -4.00 -13.13
CA LEU A 16 12.71 -4.01 -12.57
C LEU A 16 12.47 -2.66 -11.89
N ALA A 17 12.41 -1.59 -12.69
CA ALA A 17 11.74 -0.38 -12.28
C ALA A 17 10.22 -0.61 -12.44
N VAL A 18 9.69 -1.57 -11.68
CA VAL A 18 8.27 -1.54 -11.35
C VAL A 18 8.17 -0.35 -10.41
N ALA A 19 7.87 0.81 -10.99
CA ALA A 19 7.27 1.89 -10.23
C ALA A 19 6.04 1.25 -9.58
N ALA A 20 6.16 0.95 -8.28
CA ALA A 20 5.00 0.72 -7.44
C ALA A 20 4.23 2.04 -7.49
N GLN A 21 3.40 2.19 -8.51
CA GLN A 21 2.40 3.23 -8.53
C GLN A 21 1.52 2.87 -7.34
N PRO A 22 1.49 3.69 -6.27
CA PRO A 22 0.46 3.50 -5.27
C PRO A 22 -0.84 3.52 -6.05
N ALA A 23 -1.60 2.42 -5.98
CA ALA A 23 -2.96 2.40 -6.43
C ALA A 23 -3.65 3.53 -5.65
N SER A 24 -3.68 4.71 -6.27
CA SER A 24 -4.56 5.78 -5.90
C SER A 24 -5.90 5.22 -6.30
N ALA A 25 -6.51 4.47 -5.39
CA ALA A 25 -7.90 4.11 -5.46
C ALA A 25 -8.63 5.45 -5.39
N SER A 26 -8.78 6.03 -6.59
CA SER A 26 -9.49 7.26 -6.87
C SER A 26 -10.78 7.17 -6.11
N ASP A 27 -11.02 8.16 -5.26
CA ASP A 27 -12.19 8.31 -4.41
C ASP A 27 -13.44 7.81 -5.15
N ALA A 28 -13.80 6.54 -4.89
CA ALA A 28 -14.98 5.95 -5.50
C ALA A 28 -16.14 6.83 -5.03
N ALA A 29 -16.84 7.47 -5.97
CA ALA A 29 -17.78 8.55 -5.68
C ALA A 29 -18.63 8.24 -4.44
N GLY A 30 -18.38 8.96 -3.34
CA GLY A 30 -19.07 8.79 -2.06
C GLY A 30 -18.30 8.08 -0.94
N LYS A 31 -17.05 7.64 -1.16
CA LYS A 31 -16.19 7.07 -0.10
C LYS A 31 -14.92 7.88 0.11
N GLU A 32 -14.40 7.87 1.33
CA GLU A 32 -13.13 8.51 1.70
C GLU A 32 -12.22 7.55 2.47
N LYS A 33 -10.91 7.70 2.34
CA LYS A 33 -9.95 6.96 3.15
C LYS A 33 -9.94 7.52 4.56
N CYS A 34 -10.18 6.66 5.54
CA CYS A 34 -10.19 7.02 6.94
C CYS A 34 -9.16 6.21 7.72
N TYR A 35 -8.18 6.92 8.26
CA TYR A 35 -7.05 6.39 9.02
C TYR A 35 -7.39 6.30 10.52
N GLY A 36 -6.79 5.33 11.21
CA GLY A 36 -6.93 5.18 12.66
C GLY A 36 -8.26 4.58 13.13
N ILE A 37 -9.06 4.02 12.21
CA ILE A 37 -10.35 3.36 12.52
C ILE A 37 -10.35 1.85 12.26
N ALA A 38 -9.26 1.33 11.68
CA ALA A 38 -9.15 -0.08 11.35
C ALA A 38 -8.83 -0.91 12.59
N LYS A 39 -9.58 -1.98 12.84
CA LYS A 39 -9.18 -3.01 13.81
C LYS A 39 -8.00 -3.84 13.25
N ALA A 40 -7.34 -4.60 14.10
CA ALA A 40 -6.39 -5.62 13.71
C ALA A 40 -7.03 -6.55 12.65
N ALA A 41 -6.27 -6.84 11.61
CA ALA A 41 -6.73 -7.55 10.40
C ALA A 41 -7.99 -6.95 9.73
N GLY A 42 -8.32 -5.69 10.01
CA GLY A 42 -9.55 -5.05 9.57
C GLY A 42 -9.36 -3.88 8.60
N ASN A 43 -8.15 -3.63 8.12
CA ASN A 43 -7.82 -2.53 7.22
C ASN A 43 -8.00 -2.89 5.74
N ASP A 44 -8.15 -1.86 4.89
CA ASP A 44 -8.13 -2.00 3.44
C ASP A 44 -6.69 -2.08 2.89
N CYS A 45 -6.56 -2.45 1.61
CA CYS A 45 -5.27 -2.62 0.91
C CYS A 45 -4.40 -1.35 0.94
N ALA A 46 -3.09 -1.50 0.66
CA ALA A 46 -2.13 -0.39 0.66
C ALA A 46 -2.14 0.41 1.99
N GLY A 47 -2.07 -0.33 3.10
CA GLY A 47 -2.01 0.19 4.47
C GLY A 47 -0.58 0.53 4.90
N ASN A 48 -0.27 0.33 6.18
CA ASN A 48 1.01 0.69 6.82
C ASN A 48 2.25 -0.04 6.25
N GLY A 49 2.67 0.33 5.03
CA GLY A 49 3.85 -0.23 4.35
C GLY A 49 3.63 -1.60 3.70
N HIS A 50 2.39 -2.09 3.66
CA HIS A 50 2.03 -3.40 3.09
C HIS A 50 0.88 -3.26 2.09
N ALA A 51 0.66 -4.29 1.27
CA ALA A 51 -0.20 -4.20 0.09
C ALA A 51 -1.60 -4.78 0.28
N CYS A 52 -1.79 -5.75 1.17
CA CYS A 52 -3.04 -6.52 1.25
C CYS A 52 -3.95 -6.01 2.37
N ALA A 53 -5.26 -6.09 2.14
CA ALA A 53 -6.25 -5.90 3.19
C ALA A 53 -6.06 -6.93 4.32
N GLY A 54 -6.42 -6.53 5.53
CA GLY A 54 -6.37 -7.38 6.71
C GLY A 54 -4.95 -7.67 7.24
N GLN A 55 -3.98 -6.82 6.93
CA GLN A 55 -2.61 -6.93 7.45
C GLN A 55 -2.30 -5.96 8.60
N ALA A 56 -3.29 -5.19 9.06
CA ALA A 56 -3.15 -4.36 10.25
C ALA A 56 -2.79 -5.21 11.47
N ALA A 57 -1.62 -4.95 12.06
CA ALA A 57 -1.11 -5.70 13.21
C ALA A 57 -1.77 -5.31 14.54
N LYS A 58 -2.29 -4.08 14.64
CA LYS A 58 -2.92 -3.56 15.86
C LYS A 58 -4.22 -2.84 15.54
N ASP A 59 -5.08 -2.76 16.54
CA ASP A 59 -6.27 -1.92 16.48
C ASP A 59 -5.90 -0.44 16.38
N MET A 60 -6.65 0.28 15.56
CA MET A 60 -6.64 1.74 15.41
C MET A 60 -5.26 2.32 15.11
N ASP A 61 -4.43 1.60 14.34
CA ASP A 61 -3.17 2.15 13.85
C ASP A 61 -3.44 3.37 12.94
N GLY A 62 -2.80 4.50 13.23
CA GLY A 62 -2.97 5.76 12.49
C GLY A 62 -2.43 5.75 11.06
N LYS A 63 -1.66 4.72 10.66
CA LYS A 63 -1.20 4.47 9.29
C LYS A 63 -2.06 3.45 8.57
N GLU A 64 -2.87 2.69 9.31
CA GLU A 64 -3.88 1.80 8.75
C GLU A 64 -5.17 2.57 8.48
N TRP A 65 -5.87 2.18 7.42
CA TRP A 65 -7.06 2.88 6.98
C TRP A 65 -8.13 1.93 6.48
N LYS A 66 -9.35 2.47 6.40
CA LYS A 66 -10.49 1.84 5.73
C LYS A 66 -11.25 2.86 4.90
N TYR A 67 -11.98 2.39 3.89
CA TYR A 67 -12.99 3.19 3.23
C TYR A 67 -14.23 3.34 4.11
N VAL A 68 -14.66 4.58 4.27
CA VAL A 68 -15.93 4.94 4.91
C VAL A 68 -16.74 5.84 3.98
N ALA A 69 -18.00 6.09 4.35
CA ALA A 69 -18.81 7.07 3.63
C ALA A 69 -18.17 8.45 3.76
N LYS A 70 -18.22 9.24 2.68
CA LYS A 70 -17.66 10.59 2.68
C LYS A 70 -18.28 11.44 3.79
N GLY A 71 -17.45 12.15 4.55
CA GLY A 71 -17.85 13.00 5.67
C GLY A 71 -17.94 12.29 7.02
N THR A 72 -17.91 10.95 7.08
CA THR A 72 -18.09 10.22 8.34
C THR A 72 -16.77 9.94 9.07
N CYS A 73 -15.62 10.08 8.42
CA CYS A 73 -14.34 9.70 9.02
C CYS A 73 -14.04 10.46 10.33
N VAL A 74 -14.29 11.77 10.32
CA VAL A 74 -14.07 12.63 11.50
C VAL A 74 -15.08 12.30 12.60
N GLU A 75 -16.33 11.98 12.26
CA GLU A 75 -17.35 11.54 13.22
C GLU A 75 -16.95 10.23 13.91
N MET A 76 -16.26 9.34 13.19
CA MET A 76 -15.70 8.09 13.70
C MET A 76 -14.39 8.28 14.49
N LYS A 77 -13.98 9.53 14.76
CA LYS A 77 -12.71 9.89 15.41
C LYS A 77 -11.46 9.44 14.64
N GLY A 78 -11.62 9.19 13.34
CA GLY A 78 -10.51 8.91 12.42
C GLY A 78 -9.90 10.17 11.84
N SER A 79 -8.97 9.98 10.90
CA SER A 79 -8.32 11.07 10.17
C SER A 79 -8.34 10.83 8.66
N LEU A 80 -8.48 11.89 7.87
CA LEU A 80 -8.34 11.84 6.41
C LEU A 80 -6.88 11.81 5.94
N LYS A 81 -5.93 11.89 6.88
CA LYS A 81 -4.49 11.81 6.65
C LYS A 81 -3.89 10.72 7.54
N ALA A 82 -2.92 9.99 7.00
CA ALA A 82 -2.10 9.07 7.80
C ALA A 82 -1.37 9.85 8.90
N MET A 83 -1.32 9.26 10.10
CA MET A 83 -0.60 9.79 11.28
C MET A 83 0.78 9.15 11.43
#